data_AF-A0A5J5F7I3-F1
#
_entry.id   AF-A0A5J5F7I3-F1
#
_cell.length_a   1.000
_cell.length_b   1.000
_cell.length_c   1.000
_cell.angle_alpha   90.00
_cell.angle_beta   90.00
_cell.angle_gamma   90.00
#
_symmetry.space_group_name_H-M   'P 1'
#
loop_
_entity.id
_entity.type
_entity.pdbx_description
1 polymer ?
#
loop_
_entity_poly.entity_id
_entity_poly.type
_entity_poly.pdbx_seq_one_letter_code
_entity_poly.pdbx_strand_id
1 'polypeptide(L)'
;MLLFCPQCSNSLTVSRSPSTGTNRLECRTCPYEFILTRKYFERKPMKRKEVDDVMGGEGAWDNVDQTDANCPEDSCEGVRAYFYMVQIRSAD
;
A
#
# COMPACT_ATOMS: atom_id res chain seq x y z
N MET A 1 -3.25 -13.17 -11.02
CA MET A 1 -3.90 -14.34 -11.61
C MET A 1 -3.05 -15.53 -11.24
N LEU A 2 -3.58 -16.36 -10.37
CA LEU A 2 -2.94 -17.61 -9.99
C LEU A 2 -3.38 -18.69 -10.98
N LEU A 3 -2.42 -19.39 -11.58
CA LEU A 3 -2.66 -20.53 -12.46
C LEU A 3 -2.26 -21.81 -11.74
N PHE A 4 -3.07 -22.85 -11.89
CA PHE A 4 -2.90 -24.11 -11.17
C PHE A 4 -2.60 -25.25 -12.14
N CYS A 5 -1.79 -26.21 -11.68
CA CYS A 5 -1.48 -27.41 -12.44
C CYS A 5 -2.72 -28.33 -12.48
N PRO A 6 -3.12 -28.85 -13.66
CA PRO A 6 -4.27 -29.74 -13.78
C PRO A 6 -4.07 -31.11 -13.10
N GLN A 7 -2.81 -31.51 -12.87
CA GLN A 7 -2.49 -32.84 -12.33
C GLN A 7 -2.41 -32.87 -10.80
N CYS A 8 -1.91 -31.80 -10.17
CA CYS A 8 -1.61 -31.78 -8.73
C CYS A 8 -2.12 -30.52 -8.01
N SER A 9 -2.95 -29.71 -8.69
CA SER A 9 -3.58 -28.48 -8.17
C SER A 9 -2.67 -27.45 -7.51
N ASN A 10 -1.35 -27.60 -7.62
CA ASN A 10 -0.38 -26.64 -7.11
C ASN A 10 -0.20 -25.44 -8.05
N SER A 11 0.25 -24.32 -7.47
CA SER A 11 0.48 -23.08 -8.21
C SER A 11 1.63 -23.22 -9.20
N LEU A 12 1.40 -22.78 -10.43
CA LEU A 12 2.42 -22.74 -11.48
C LEU A 12 3.33 -21.52 -11.30
N THR A 13 4.63 -21.72 -11.51
CA THR A 13 5.63 -20.65 -11.52
C THR A 13 6.18 -20.42 -12.93
N VAL A 14 6.60 -19.19 -13.23
CA VAL A 14 7.21 -18.87 -14.52
C VAL A 14 8.70 -19.21 -14.49
N SER A 15 9.17 -20.00 -15.45
CA SER A 15 10.59 -20.32 -15.64
C SER A 15 10.95 -20.28 -17.13
N ARG A 16 12.25 -20.33 -17.46
CA ARG A 16 12.72 -20.29 -18.85
C ARG A 16 12.99 -21.69 -19.37
N SER A 17 12.33 -22.08 -20.47
CA SER A 17 12.58 -23.35 -21.16
C SER A 17 14.04 -23.47 -21.58
N PRO A 18 14.77 -24.52 -21.15
CA PRO A 18 16.16 -24.72 -21.55
C PRO A 18 16.28 -25.09 -23.04
N SER A 19 15.24 -25.65 -23.65
CA SER A 19 15.26 -26.12 -25.04
C SER A 19 14.90 -25.01 -26.04
N THR A 20 13.90 -24.19 -25.73
CA THR A 20 13.35 -23.20 -26.67
C THR A 20 13.75 -21.76 -26.32
N GLY A 21 14.28 -21.53 -25.12
CA GLY A 21 14.61 -20.19 -24.62
C GLY A 21 13.40 -19.30 -24.32
N THR A 22 12.18 -19.80 -24.54
CA THR A 22 10.90 -19.14 -24.25
C THR A 22 10.48 -19.36 -22.80
N ASN A 23 9.61 -18.50 -22.28
CA ASN A 23 9.07 -18.65 -20.93
C ASN A 23 8.05 -19.81 -20.90
N ARG A 24 8.09 -20.63 -19.86
CA ARG A 24 7.13 -21.70 -19.57
C ARG A 24 6.52 -21.50 -18.19
N LEU A 25 5.33 -22.05 -17.99
CA LEU A 25 4.74 -22.27 -16.68
C LEU A 25 5.14 -23.68 -16.24
N GLU A 26 5.83 -23.78 -15.12
CA GLU A 26 6.25 -25.06 -14.53
C GLU A 26 5.56 -25.29 -13.20
N CYS A 27 5.26 -26.56 -12.92
CA CYS A 27 4.90 -26.98 -11.58
C CYS A 27 6.15 -27.39 -10.81
N ARG A 28 6.24 -27.04 -9.52
CA ARG A 28 7.38 -27.43 -8.67
C ARG A 28 7.26 -28.83 -8.07
N THR A 29 6.08 -29.41 -8.11
CA THR A 29 5.76 -30.73 -7.50
C THR A 29 5.59 -31.85 -8.51
N CYS A 30 5.36 -31.55 -9.79
CA CYS A 30 5.18 -32.55 -10.84
C CYS A 30 5.83 -32.08 -12.14
N PRO A 31 6.11 -32.97 -13.11
CA PRO A 31 6.81 -32.62 -14.36
C PRO A 31 5.92 -31.87 -15.36
N TYR A 32 4.82 -31.27 -14.91
CA TYR A 32 3.93 -30.50 -15.77
C TYR A 32 4.59 -29.20 -16.20
N GLU A 33 4.70 -29.01 -17.50
CA GLU A 33 5.13 -27.77 -18.12
C GLU A 33 4.16 -27.31 -19.20
N PHE A 34 4.02 -25.99 -19.32
CA PHE A 34 3.21 -25.35 -20.36
C PHE A 34 4.00 -24.19 -20.98
N ILE A 35 4.33 -24.30 -22.26
CA ILE A 35 5.10 -23.28 -22.99
C ILE A 35 4.20 -22.09 -23.32
N LEU A 36 4.65 -20.88 -22.96
CA LEU A 36 3.90 -19.64 -23.24
C LEU A 36 4.06 -19.28 -24.72
N THR A 37 3.03 -19.57 -25.52
CA THR A 37 2.98 -19.23 -26.96
C THR A 37 2.35 -17.86 -27.22
N ARG A 38 1.58 -17.33 -26.26
CA ARG A 38 0.84 -16.06 -26.37
C ARG A 38 1.26 -15.09 -25.26
N LYS A 39 0.89 -13.81 -25.43
CA LYS A 39 1.10 -12.79 -24.42
C LYS A 39 0.04 -12.91 -23.33
N TYR A 40 0.46 -13.09 -22.08
CA TYR A 40 -0.40 -13.10 -20.90
C TYR A 40 -0.15 -11.83 -20.09
N PHE A 41 -1.21 -11.16 -19.64
CA PHE A 41 -1.13 -9.97 -18.81
C PHE A 41 -2.27 -9.94 -17.80
N GLU A 42 -2.00 -9.37 -16.63
CA GLU A 42 -3.00 -9.08 -15.61
C GLU A 42 -3.02 -7.58 -15.36
N ARG A 43 -4.20 -6.97 -15.43
CA ARG A 43 -4.37 -5.54 -15.15
C ARG A 43 -4.95 -5.39 -13.76
N LYS A 44 -4.22 -4.75 -12.86
CA LYS A 44 -4.70 -4.36 -11.54
C LYS A 44 -4.86 -2.84 -11.48
N PRO A 45 -6.09 -2.29 -11.47
CA PRO A 45 -6.28 -0.87 -11.25
C PRO A 45 -5.95 -0.55 -9.79
N MET A 46 -4.98 0.33 -9.58
CA MET A 46 -4.64 0.81 -8.24
C MET A 46 -5.50 2.04 -7.93
N LYS A 47 -6.18 2.03 -6.79
CA LYS A 47 -6.81 3.25 -6.27
C LYS A 47 -5.70 4.20 -5.83
N ARG A 48 -5.81 5.48 -6.20
CA ARG A 48 -4.93 6.52 -5.67
C ARG A 48 -5.21 6.64 -4.17
N LYS A 49 -4.16 6.88 -3.38
CA LYS A 49 -4.35 7.20 -1.96
C LYS A 49 -5.19 8.47 -1.90
N GLU A 50 -6.23 8.46 -1.07
CA GLU A 50 -6.94 9.69 -0.73
C GLU A 50 -5.96 10.62 -0.02
N VAL A 51 -5.98 11.91 -0.37
CA VAL A 51 -5.16 12.90 0.29
C VAL A 51 -5.76 13.05 1.68
N ASP A 52 -5.11 12.45 2.69
CA ASP A 52 -5.48 12.68 4.08
C ASP A 52 -5.33 14.19 4.35
N ASP A 53 -6.36 14.82 4.91
CA ASP A 53 -6.29 16.21 5.34
C ASP A 53 -5.14 16.38 6.32
N VAL A 54 -4.11 17.13 5.89
CA VAL A 54 -2.82 17.25 6.58
C VAL A 54 -2.97 17.88 7.97
N MET A 55 -4.12 18.46 8.32
CA MET A 55 -4.36 19.10 9.62
C MET A 55 -5.80 18.99 10.13
N GLY A 56 -6.38 17.80 10.14
CA GLY A 56 -7.55 17.50 11.00
C GLY A 56 -8.88 18.07 10.52
N GLY A 57 -9.84 17.19 10.25
CA GLY A 57 -11.20 17.58 9.90
C GLY A 57 -11.94 18.33 11.02
N GLU A 58 -13.19 18.72 10.75
CA GLU A 58 -14.02 19.61 11.58
C GLU A 58 -14.17 19.22 13.07
N GLY A 59 -13.84 17.98 13.47
CA GLY A 59 -13.92 17.51 14.86
C GLY A 59 -12.58 17.11 15.49
N ALA A 60 -11.44 17.32 14.81
CA ALA A 60 -10.13 16.91 15.33
C ALA A 60 -9.64 17.79 16.49
N TRP A 61 -10.22 18.99 16.64
CA TRP A 61 -9.78 20.01 17.59
C TRP A 61 -10.84 20.38 18.65
N ASP A 62 -11.98 19.68 18.68
CA ASP A 62 -13.08 20.00 19.62
C ASP A 62 -12.76 19.68 21.08
N ASN A 63 -11.78 18.80 21.34
CA ASN A 63 -11.44 18.31 22.69
C ASN A 63 -9.98 18.58 23.11
N VAL A 64 -9.31 19.51 22.45
CA VAL A 64 -7.93 19.88 22.80
C VAL A 64 -7.92 21.06 23.79
N ASP A 65 -6.96 21.01 24.70
CA ASP A 65 -6.79 22.03 25.72
C ASP A 65 -6.42 23.39 25.10
N GLN A 66 -6.96 24.46 25.68
CA GLN A 66 -6.64 25.84 25.33
C GLN A 66 -5.69 26.44 26.36
N THR A 67 -4.68 27.16 25.90
CA THR A 67 -3.81 27.98 26.74
C THR A 67 -3.74 29.41 26.20
N ASP A 68 -3.52 30.37 27.10
CA ASP A 68 -3.25 31.76 26.73
C ASP A 68 -1.79 31.86 26.25
N ALA A 69 -1.62 31.96 24.93
CA ALA A 69 -0.32 32.10 24.27
C ALA A 69 -0.50 32.98 23.02
N ASN A 70 0.38 33.98 22.88
CA ASN A 70 0.35 34.86 21.72
C ASN A 70 0.86 34.13 20.48
N CYS A 71 0.12 34.27 19.38
CA CYS A 71 0.56 33.80 18.07
C CYS A 71 1.89 34.48 17.68
N PRO A 72 2.90 33.74 17.20
CA PRO A 72 4.19 34.32 16.79
C PRO A 72 4.13 35.07 15.45
N GLU A 73 2.98 35.06 14.77
CA GLU A 73 2.76 35.78 13.53
C GLU A 73 2.41 37.25 13.85
N ASP A 74 3.24 38.19 13.39
CA ASP A 74 3.13 39.62 13.71
C ASP A 74 1.81 40.26 13.22
N SER A 75 1.14 39.61 12.27
CA SER A 75 -0.17 40.02 11.74
C SER A 75 -1.37 39.43 12.48
N CYS A 76 -1.15 38.57 13.48
CA CYS A 76 -2.18 37.83 14.19
C CYS A 76 -2.21 38.20 15.68
N GLU A 77 -3.26 38.90 16.11
CA GLU A 77 -3.49 39.27 17.52
C GLU A 77 -4.16 38.14 18.33
N GLY A 78 -3.95 36.88 17.94
CA GLY A 78 -4.51 35.71 18.62
C GLY A 78 -3.84 35.48 19.98
N VAL A 79 -4.62 35.59 21.06
CA VAL A 79 -4.16 35.40 22.45
C VAL A 79 -4.37 33.97 22.95
N ARG A 80 -5.13 33.15 22.22
CA ARG A 80 -5.46 31.77 22.59
C ARG A 80 -4.93 30.77 21.57
N ALA A 81 -4.29 29.72 22.06
CA ALA A 81 -3.77 28.63 21.26
C ALA A 81 -4.34 27.29 21.72
N TYR A 82 -4.70 26.47 20.73
CA TYR A 82 -5.04 25.05 20.91
C TYR A 82 -3.76 24.22 20.86
N PHE A 83 -3.58 23.28 21.79
CA PHE A 83 -2.45 22.37 21.76
C PHE A 83 -2.85 20.94 22.09
N TYR A 84 -2.14 19.97 21.53
CA TYR A 84 -2.33 18.56 21.81
C TYR A 84 -0.97 17.88 21.97
N MET A 85 -0.86 16.98 22.93
CA MET A 85 0.34 16.16 23.12
C MET A 85 0.08 14.78 22.51
N VAL A 86 0.80 14.45 21.44
CA VAL A 86 0.75 13.12 20.82
C VAL A 86 2.09 12.42 20.94
N GLN A 87 2.03 11.15 21.31
CA GLN A 87 3.18 10.28 21.31
C GLN A 87 3.48 9.79 19.88
N ILE A 88 4.63 10.19 19.33
CA ILE A 88 5.05 9.86 17.96
C ILE A 88 5.80 8.53 17.81
N ARG A 89 6.06 7.82 18.92
CA ARG A 89 6.75 6.53 18.98
C ARG A 89 6.04 5.57 19.92
N SER A 90 6.43 4.30 19.94
CA SER A 90 5.88 3.31 20.89
C SER A 90 5.95 3.81 22.34
N ALA A 91 4.98 3.37 23.14
CA ALA A 91 4.73 3.69 24.55
C ALA A 91 5.84 3.32 25.56
N ASP A 92 7.10 3.30 25.12
CA ASP A 92 8.29 3.11 25.96
C ASP A 92 8.78 4.44 26.56
#